data_AF-A0A4Y2SN86-F1
#
_entry.id   AF-A0A4Y2SN86-F1
#
_cell.length_a   1.000
_cell.length_b   1.000
_cell.length_c   1.000
_cell.angle_alpha   90.00
_cell.angle_beta   90.00
_cell.angle_gamma   90.00
#
_symmetry.space_group_name_H-M   'P 1'
#
loop_
_entity.id
_entity.type
_entity.pdbx_description
1 polymer ?
#
loop_
_entity_poly.entity_id
_entity_poly.type
_entity_poly.pdbx_seq_one_letter_code
_entity_poly.pdbx_strand_id
1 'polypeptide(L)'
;MRSLWAELEAAGETEIVERTDETLILFWIRWIRDGSQIPWIQAIRQYPDLPWDPFPWSRWEPVPRFSRIFPSLPLEDRQKFFKFLTTVSYDDLRFCLYTVTKEEEEQIIKMDILPVLNIYLTTWSLRCCLLEIVEKVWNYIDVDNFIYMLGAIVQLKSTLTDIDYCEIFERIWNRSPIHFREKANKYNRKEIDLCLSEVKRKKN
;
A
#
# COMPACT_ATOMS: atom_id res chain seq x y z
N MET A 1 20.69 -24.22 28.91
CA MET A 1 19.84 -24.05 27.72
C MET A 1 20.73 -23.45 26.64
N ARG A 2 20.96 -24.14 25.51
CA ARG A 2 21.69 -23.57 24.36
C ARG A 2 20.70 -22.73 23.54
N SER A 3 21.15 -21.62 22.96
CA SER A 3 20.32 -20.82 22.07
C SER A 3 20.16 -21.54 20.72
N LEU A 4 19.07 -21.26 20.00
CA LEU A 4 18.84 -21.80 18.65
C LEU A 4 20.02 -21.49 17.72
N TRP A 5 20.64 -20.33 17.85
CA TRP A 5 21.84 -19.97 17.09
C TRP A 5 23.03 -20.90 17.39
N ALA A 6 23.27 -21.21 18.66
CA ALA A 6 24.36 -22.11 19.05
C ALA A 6 24.14 -23.55 18.55
N GLU A 7 22.89 -23.96 18.35
CA GLU A 7 22.54 -25.24 17.73
C GLU A 7 22.79 -25.22 16.22
N LEU A 8 22.43 -24.14 15.52
CA LEU A 8 22.72 -23.94 14.10
C LEU A 8 24.22 -23.87 13.82
N GLU A 9 24.99 -23.17 14.65
CA GLU A 9 26.46 -23.12 14.60
C GLU A 9 27.06 -24.50 14.80
N ALA A 10 26.58 -25.26 15.80
CA ALA A 10 27.06 -26.62 16.06
C ALA A 10 26.73 -27.60 14.93
N ALA A 11 25.65 -27.37 14.19
CA ALA A 11 25.24 -28.15 13.02
C ALA A 11 25.95 -27.73 11.72
N GLY A 12 26.65 -26.60 11.71
CA GLY A 12 27.30 -26.06 10.50
C GLY A 12 26.31 -25.48 9.47
N GLU A 13 25.10 -25.13 9.89
CA GLU A 13 24.02 -24.66 8.99
C GLU A 13 23.97 -23.12 8.82
N THR A 14 24.92 -22.39 9.40
CA THR A 14 24.92 -20.91 9.38
C THR A 14 25.21 -20.32 7.99
N GLU A 15 25.91 -21.05 7.12
CA GLU A 15 26.36 -20.53 5.82
C GLU A 15 25.20 -20.26 4.84
N ILE A 16 24.14 -21.07 4.88
CA ILE A 16 22.93 -20.86 4.07
C ILE A 16 22.17 -19.61 4.55
N VAL A 17 22.21 -19.38 5.86
CA VAL A 17 21.50 -18.31 6.56
C VAL A 17 22.22 -16.97 6.39
N GLU A 18 23.54 -16.96 6.40
CA GLU A 18 24.37 -15.75 6.26
C GLU A 18 24.47 -15.22 4.81
N ARG A 19 24.12 -16.04 3.82
CA ARG A 19 24.11 -15.65 2.40
C ARG A 19 22.80 -15.02 1.94
N THR A 20 21.81 -14.89 2.82
CA THR A 20 20.54 -14.26 2.46
C THR A 20 20.65 -12.74 2.44
N ASP A 21 20.09 -12.14 1.40
CA ASP A 21 19.89 -10.70 1.34
C ASP A 21 18.48 -10.30 1.80
N GLU A 22 17.62 -11.27 2.15
CA GLU A 22 16.23 -10.99 2.51
C GLU A 22 16.16 -10.28 3.86
N THR A 23 15.69 -9.03 3.87
CA THR A 23 15.73 -8.17 5.06
C THR A 23 14.97 -8.78 6.25
N LEU A 24 13.83 -9.42 5.99
CA LEU A 24 13.04 -10.07 7.04
C LEU A 24 13.80 -11.26 7.65
N ILE A 25 14.50 -12.05 6.82
CA ILE A 25 15.32 -13.15 7.32
C ILE A 25 16.49 -12.57 8.12
N LEU A 26 17.17 -11.52 7.63
CA LEU A 26 18.24 -10.83 8.35
C LEU A 26 17.79 -10.31 9.72
N PHE A 27 16.57 -9.79 9.84
CA PHE A 27 15.98 -9.41 11.12
C PHE A 27 15.90 -10.62 12.07
N TRP A 28 15.31 -11.74 11.61
CA TRP A 28 15.16 -12.94 12.44
C TRP A 28 16.51 -13.55 12.82
N ILE A 29 17.48 -13.57 11.90
CA ILE A 29 18.85 -14.03 12.14
C ILE A 29 19.49 -13.20 13.25
N ARG A 30 19.47 -11.87 13.13
CA ARG A 30 20.05 -10.98 14.15
C ARG A 30 19.38 -11.22 15.50
N TRP A 31 18.05 -11.31 15.54
CA TRP A 31 17.31 -11.53 16.77
C TRP A 31 17.60 -12.90 17.42
N ILE A 32 17.79 -13.96 16.63
CA ILE A 32 18.16 -15.29 17.12
C ILE A 32 19.62 -15.33 17.58
N ARG A 33 20.53 -14.70 16.82
CA ARG A 33 21.96 -14.59 17.14
C ARG A 33 22.21 -13.84 18.45
N ASP A 34 21.46 -12.78 18.69
CA ASP A 34 21.52 -11.99 19.93
C ASP A 34 20.83 -12.72 21.11
N GLY A 35 20.54 -14.01 20.95
CA GLY A 35 19.99 -14.88 21.99
C GLY A 35 18.51 -14.65 22.28
N SER A 36 17.81 -13.91 21.42
CA SER A 36 16.37 -13.59 21.57
C SER A 36 16.04 -12.99 22.95
N GLN A 37 16.98 -12.23 23.52
CA GLN A 37 16.88 -11.72 24.90
C GLN A 37 15.75 -10.72 25.10
N ILE A 38 15.37 -9.99 24.04
CA ILE A 38 14.23 -9.08 24.04
C ILE A 38 13.06 -9.71 23.25
N PRO A 39 11.80 -9.47 23.64
CA PRO A 39 10.65 -9.87 22.84
C PRO A 39 10.77 -9.33 21.41
N TRP A 40 10.47 -10.16 20.40
CA TRP A 40 10.62 -9.79 18.98
C TRP A 40 9.81 -8.53 18.61
N ILE A 41 8.67 -8.28 19.27
CA ILE A 41 7.85 -7.06 19.10
C ILE A 41 8.61 -5.79 19.51
N GLN A 42 9.55 -5.88 20.44
CA GLN A 42 10.42 -4.76 20.80
C GLN A 42 11.57 -4.64 19.79
N ALA A 43 12.16 -5.76 19.38
CA ALA A 43 13.24 -5.79 18.40
C ALA A 43 12.81 -5.20 17.04
N ILE A 44 11.59 -5.49 16.59
CA ILE A 44 11.09 -5.06 15.28
C ILE A 44 10.94 -3.55 15.14
N ARG A 45 10.98 -2.79 16.24
CA ARG A 45 11.01 -1.32 16.21
C ARG A 45 12.25 -0.75 15.51
N GLN A 46 13.34 -1.52 15.49
CA GLN A 46 14.59 -1.18 14.80
C GLN A 46 14.58 -1.64 13.34
N TYR A 47 13.54 -2.34 12.89
CA TYR A 47 13.40 -2.81 11.51
C TYR A 47 13.51 -1.67 10.49
N PRO A 48 12.90 -0.47 10.70
CA PRO A 48 13.01 0.65 9.76
C PRO A 48 14.43 1.20 9.57
N ASP A 49 15.32 0.93 10.54
CA ASP A 49 16.70 1.39 10.60
C ASP A 49 17.68 0.37 10.00
N LEU A 50 17.20 -0.82 9.62
CA LEU A 50 18.02 -1.80 8.90
C LEU A 50 18.41 -1.23 7.53
N PRO A 51 19.64 -1.49 7.06
CA PRO A 51 20.09 -1.05 5.75
C PRO A 51 19.23 -1.73 4.67
N TRP A 52 18.26 -0.98 4.15
CA TRP A 52 17.28 -1.45 3.19
C TRP A 52 17.64 -0.97 1.77
N ASP A 53 17.41 -1.82 0.77
CA ASP A 53 17.32 -1.34 -0.61
C ASP A 53 15.94 -0.70 -0.79
N PRO A 54 15.83 0.63 -1.02
CA PRO A 54 14.56 1.32 -1.18
C PRO A 54 13.73 0.84 -2.39
N PHE A 55 14.24 -0.06 -3.22
CA PHE A 55 13.56 -0.61 -4.40
C PHE A 55 13.31 -2.12 -4.29
N PRO A 56 12.30 -2.54 -3.50
CA PRO A 56 11.86 -3.94 -3.40
C PRO A 56 11.29 -4.47 -4.72
N TRP A 57 11.03 -3.61 -5.71
CA TRP A 57 10.57 -4.04 -7.04
C TRP A 57 11.59 -4.92 -7.78
N SER A 58 12.87 -4.87 -7.39
CA SER A 58 13.93 -5.67 -8.01
C SER A 58 14.07 -7.07 -7.41
N ARG A 59 13.51 -7.31 -6.21
CA ARG A 59 13.62 -8.59 -5.50
C ARG A 59 12.24 -9.01 -5.01
N TRP A 60 11.82 -10.22 -5.34
CA TRP A 60 10.59 -10.85 -4.85
C TRP A 60 10.67 -11.17 -3.34
N GLU A 61 11.19 -10.24 -2.53
CA GLU A 61 11.37 -10.42 -1.10
C GLU A 61 10.01 -10.43 -0.42
N PRO A 62 9.74 -11.44 0.43
CA PRO A 62 8.53 -11.46 1.22
C PRO A 62 8.53 -10.28 2.20
N VAL A 63 7.73 -9.27 1.88
CA VAL A 63 7.50 -8.11 2.76
C VAL A 63 6.80 -8.60 4.05
N PRO A 64 7.24 -8.18 5.25
CA PRO A 64 6.58 -8.56 6.49
C PRO A 64 5.11 -8.16 6.46
N ARG A 65 4.21 -9.01 7.00
CA ARG A 65 2.82 -8.62 7.22
C ARG A 65 2.74 -7.64 8.39
N PHE A 66 2.83 -6.35 8.10
CA PHE A 66 2.82 -5.30 9.11
C PHE A 66 1.46 -5.22 9.80
N SER A 67 0.37 -5.71 9.22
CA SER A 67 -0.94 -5.76 9.89
C SER A 67 -0.94 -6.44 11.26
N ARG A 68 0.01 -7.36 11.51
CA ARG A 68 0.16 -8.04 12.81
C ARG A 68 0.95 -7.23 13.83
N ILE A 69 1.80 -6.34 13.35
CA ILE A 69 2.83 -5.65 14.14
C ILE A 69 2.39 -4.23 14.42
N PHE A 70 1.93 -3.56 13.37
CA PHE A 70 1.57 -2.15 13.33
C PHE A 70 0.61 -1.73 14.46
N PRO A 71 -0.45 -2.51 14.80
CA PRO A 71 -1.35 -2.15 15.89
C PRO A 71 -0.67 -2.17 17.27
N SER A 72 0.39 -2.97 17.43
CA SER A 72 1.13 -3.13 18.68
C SER A 72 2.27 -2.12 18.84
N LEU A 73 2.58 -1.34 17.80
CA LEU A 73 3.63 -0.32 17.85
C LEU A 73 3.15 0.93 18.59
N PRO A 74 4.02 1.58 19.39
CA PRO A 74 3.79 2.94 19.86
C PRO A 74 3.60 3.92 18.69
N LEU A 75 2.82 4.97 18.89
CA LEU A 75 2.51 5.97 17.86
C LEU A 75 3.78 6.58 17.23
N GLU A 76 4.77 6.88 18.05
CA GLU A 76 6.08 7.44 17.64
C GLU A 76 6.88 6.49 16.73
N ASP A 77 6.70 5.18 16.90
CA ASP A 77 7.38 4.17 16.09
C ASP A 77 6.61 3.89 14.79
N ARG A 78 5.27 4.00 14.79
CA ARG A 78 4.41 3.72 13.62
C ARG A 78 4.77 4.60 12.41
N GLN A 79 5.10 5.86 12.64
CA GLN A 79 5.45 6.80 11.55
C GLN A 79 6.64 6.31 10.72
N LYS A 80 7.61 5.63 11.35
CA LYS A 80 8.78 5.05 10.66
C LYS A 80 8.39 3.98 9.65
N PHE A 81 7.19 3.40 9.80
CA PHE A 81 6.70 2.31 8.96
C PHE A 81 5.88 2.77 7.76
N PHE A 82 5.47 4.04 7.67
CA PHE A 82 4.58 4.48 6.59
C PHE A 82 5.17 4.25 5.20
N LYS A 83 6.49 4.43 5.05
CA LYS A 83 7.21 4.13 3.80
C LYS A 83 7.11 2.66 3.36
N PHE A 84 6.89 1.74 4.29
CA PHE A 84 6.72 0.31 3.97
C PHE A 84 5.27 -0.04 3.69
N LEU A 85 4.32 0.70 4.28
CA LEU A 85 2.90 0.51 4.02
C LEU A 85 2.53 0.78 2.56
N THR A 86 3.32 1.57 1.83
CA THR A 86 3.09 1.83 0.40
C THR A 86 3.55 0.67 -0.49
N THR A 87 4.36 -0.26 0.03
CA THR A 87 4.94 -1.38 -0.73
C THR A 87 4.39 -2.75 -0.33
N VAL A 88 3.52 -2.82 0.68
CA VAL A 88 2.92 -4.09 1.12
C VAL A 88 1.75 -4.49 0.22
N SER A 89 1.25 -5.72 0.38
CA SER A 89 0.05 -6.14 -0.33
C SER A 89 -1.15 -5.28 0.05
N TYR A 90 -2.12 -5.12 -0.87
CA TYR A 90 -3.34 -4.35 -0.60
C TYR A 90 -4.11 -4.86 0.62
N ASP A 91 -4.13 -6.17 0.86
CA ASP A 91 -4.74 -6.74 2.06
C ASP A 91 -4.02 -6.29 3.33
N ASP A 92 -2.70 -6.32 3.36
CA ASP A 92 -1.91 -5.94 4.53
C ASP A 92 -2.00 -4.43 4.82
N LEU A 93 -1.93 -3.59 3.79
CA LEU A 93 -2.16 -2.14 3.90
C LEU A 93 -3.58 -1.87 4.39
N ARG A 94 -4.60 -2.56 3.86
CA ARG A 94 -6.00 -2.39 4.30
C ARG A 94 -6.16 -2.70 5.78
N PHE A 95 -5.56 -3.79 6.28
CA PHE A 95 -5.62 -4.09 7.71
C PHE A 95 -4.90 -3.03 8.55
N CYS A 96 -3.77 -2.49 8.09
CA CYS A 96 -3.10 -1.39 8.76
C CYS A 96 -3.99 -0.13 8.81
N LEU A 97 -4.64 0.22 7.69
CA LEU A 97 -5.55 1.38 7.58
C LEU A 97 -6.76 1.29 8.54
N TYR A 98 -7.19 0.10 8.95
CA TYR A 98 -8.23 -0.02 9.99
C TYR A 98 -7.74 0.29 11.40
N THR A 99 -6.44 0.42 11.60
CA THR A 99 -5.81 0.61 12.93
C THR A 99 -5.09 1.94 13.11
N VAL A 100 -4.93 2.69 12.02
CA VAL A 100 -4.38 4.05 12.05
C VAL A 100 -5.40 5.04 12.60
N THR A 101 -4.88 6.10 13.20
CA THR A 101 -5.66 7.32 13.49
C THR A 101 -5.92 8.12 12.22
N LYS A 102 -6.82 9.11 12.27
CA LYS A 102 -7.09 9.99 11.12
C LYS A 102 -5.86 10.79 10.71
N GLU A 103 -5.06 11.21 11.68
CA GLU A 103 -3.83 11.96 11.46
C GLU A 103 -2.76 11.10 10.78
N GLU A 104 -2.66 9.82 11.15
CA GLU A 104 -1.77 8.86 10.49
C GLU A 104 -2.26 8.51 9.07
N GLU A 105 -3.58 8.34 8.87
CA GLU A 105 -4.19 8.13 7.55
C GLU A 105 -3.83 9.28 6.59
N GLU A 106 -3.97 10.53 7.03
CA GLU A 106 -3.60 11.70 6.22
C GLU A 106 -2.11 11.73 5.86
N GLN A 107 -1.23 11.29 6.76
CA GLN A 107 0.22 11.22 6.49
C GLN A 107 0.53 10.14 5.45
N ILE A 108 -0.09 8.96 5.55
CA ILE A 108 0.08 7.88 4.58
C ILE A 108 -0.41 8.32 3.20
N ILE A 109 -1.59 8.94 3.13
CA ILE A 109 -2.17 9.51 1.91
C ILE A 109 -1.23 10.52 1.25
N LYS A 110 -0.59 11.40 2.04
CA LYS A 110 0.37 12.40 1.54
C LYS A 110 1.68 11.77 1.04
N MET A 111 2.08 10.63 1.61
CA MET A 111 3.28 9.91 1.17
C MET A 111 3.06 9.18 -0.15
N ASP A 112 1.98 8.41 -0.24
CA ASP A 112 1.62 7.72 -1.48
C ASP A 112 0.11 7.46 -1.54
N ILE A 113 -0.54 8.22 -2.40
CA ILE A 113 -1.98 8.18 -2.56
C ILE A 113 -2.46 6.96 -3.34
N LEU A 114 -1.63 6.42 -4.25
CA LEU A 114 -2.08 5.43 -5.22
C LEU A 114 -2.46 4.08 -4.58
N PRO A 115 -1.64 3.50 -3.67
CA PRO A 115 -2.01 2.28 -2.97
C PRO A 115 -3.28 2.45 -2.14
N VAL A 116 -3.44 3.61 -1.50
CA VAL A 116 -4.64 3.92 -0.70
C VAL A 116 -5.87 3.97 -1.61
N LEU A 117 -5.84 4.77 -2.68
CA LEU A 117 -6.96 4.85 -3.62
C LEU A 117 -7.32 3.49 -4.23
N ASN A 118 -6.34 2.68 -4.58
CA ASN A 118 -6.58 1.32 -5.09
C ASN A 118 -7.34 0.45 -4.08
N ILE A 119 -7.07 0.58 -2.78
CA ILE A 119 -7.83 -0.12 -1.74
C ILE A 119 -9.29 0.33 -1.71
N TYR A 120 -9.55 1.65 -1.74
CA TYR A 120 -10.93 2.17 -1.75
C TYR A 120 -11.68 1.78 -3.03
N LEU A 121 -10.99 1.69 -4.17
CA LEU A 121 -11.57 1.26 -5.44
C LEU A 121 -11.91 -0.24 -5.45
N THR A 122 -10.98 -1.08 -4.99
CA THR A 122 -11.11 -2.55 -5.08
C THR A 122 -11.96 -3.14 -3.96
N THR A 123 -11.94 -2.54 -2.77
CA THR A 123 -12.63 -3.07 -1.58
C THR A 123 -14.09 -2.64 -1.53
N TRP A 124 -15.01 -3.59 -1.73
CA TRP A 124 -16.46 -3.35 -1.74
C TRP A 124 -16.94 -2.50 -0.54
N SER A 125 -16.50 -2.83 0.67
CA SER A 125 -16.94 -2.15 1.89
C SER A 125 -16.43 -0.71 2.05
N LEU A 126 -15.40 -0.31 1.30
CA LEU A 126 -14.80 1.03 1.40
C LEU A 126 -15.25 1.97 0.29
N ARG A 127 -15.91 1.45 -0.76
CA ARG A 127 -16.34 2.24 -1.92
C ARG A 127 -17.31 3.35 -1.60
N CYS A 128 -18.17 3.17 -0.59
CA CYS A 128 -19.08 4.22 -0.14
C CYS A 128 -18.32 5.49 0.30
N CYS A 129 -17.09 5.33 0.80
CA CYS A 129 -16.22 6.42 1.25
C CYS A 129 -15.27 6.91 0.15
N LEU A 130 -15.22 6.26 -1.03
CA LEU A 130 -14.26 6.59 -2.09
C LEU A 130 -14.35 8.06 -2.50
N LEU A 131 -15.55 8.59 -2.69
CA LEU A 131 -15.73 9.99 -3.10
C LEU A 131 -15.27 10.96 -2.02
N GLU A 132 -15.47 10.63 -0.73
CA GLU A 132 -15.00 11.46 0.38
C GLU A 132 -13.47 11.50 0.43
N ILE A 133 -12.81 10.36 0.20
CA ILE A 133 -11.35 10.30 0.10
C ILE A 133 -10.86 11.10 -1.10
N VAL A 134 -11.44 10.86 -2.28
CA VAL A 134 -11.09 11.56 -3.52
C VAL A 134 -11.20 13.08 -3.35
N GLU A 135 -12.25 13.56 -2.69
CA GLU A 135 -12.42 15.00 -2.40
C GLU A 135 -11.35 15.57 -1.47
N LYS A 136 -10.93 14.82 -0.45
CA LYS A 136 -9.88 15.25 0.47
C LYS A 136 -8.51 15.33 -0.21
N VAL A 137 -8.28 14.53 -1.24
CA VAL A 137 -6.94 14.35 -1.83
C VAL A 137 -6.67 15.20 -3.06
N TRP A 138 -7.66 15.96 -3.54
CA TRP A 138 -7.44 16.88 -4.67
C TRP A 138 -6.31 17.89 -4.44
N ASN A 139 -6.03 18.25 -3.18
CA ASN A 139 -4.94 19.15 -2.83
C ASN A 139 -3.58 18.45 -2.67
N TYR A 140 -3.55 17.11 -2.70
CA TYR A 140 -2.36 16.29 -2.47
C TYR A 140 -1.92 15.49 -3.69
N ILE A 141 -2.83 15.27 -4.65
CA ILE A 141 -2.49 14.56 -5.88
C ILE A 141 -2.13 15.54 -7.00
N ASP A 142 -1.24 15.11 -7.89
CA ASP A 142 -1.00 15.79 -9.15
C ASP A 142 -1.83 15.17 -10.29
N VAL A 143 -1.64 15.71 -11.48
CA VAL A 143 -2.35 15.25 -12.68
C VAL A 143 -1.97 13.81 -13.06
N ASP A 144 -0.74 13.40 -12.81
CA ASP A 144 -0.25 12.09 -13.25
C ASP A 144 -0.86 10.99 -12.37
N ASN A 145 -0.94 11.25 -11.06
CA ASN A 145 -1.72 10.44 -10.10
C ASN A 145 -3.20 10.35 -10.51
N PHE A 146 -3.81 11.48 -10.94
CA PHE A 146 -5.19 11.48 -11.42
C PHE A 146 -5.38 10.63 -12.68
N ILE A 147 -4.50 10.74 -13.67
CA ILE A 147 -4.54 9.94 -14.89
C ILE A 147 -4.38 8.44 -14.55
N TYR A 148 -3.47 8.10 -13.65
CA TYR A 148 -3.29 6.74 -13.18
C TYR A 148 -4.57 6.19 -12.52
N MET A 149 -5.21 6.98 -11.65
CA MET A 149 -6.46 6.62 -10.99
C MET A 149 -7.58 6.33 -12.01
N LEU A 150 -7.73 7.17 -13.03
CA LEU A 150 -8.70 6.92 -14.11
C LEU A 150 -8.37 5.64 -14.89
N GLY A 151 -7.09 5.40 -15.17
CA GLY A 151 -6.61 4.17 -15.80
C GLY A 151 -6.94 2.93 -14.97
N ALA A 152 -6.73 2.98 -13.65
CA ALA A 152 -7.06 1.91 -12.73
C ALA A 152 -8.57 1.59 -12.75
N ILE A 153 -9.44 2.61 -12.77
CA ILE A 153 -10.90 2.41 -12.86
C ILE A 153 -11.28 1.72 -14.17
N VAL A 154 -10.67 2.12 -15.29
CA VAL A 154 -10.91 1.52 -16.61
C VAL A 154 -10.43 0.05 -16.66
N GLN A 155 -9.31 -0.27 -16.02
CA GLN A 155 -8.83 -1.66 -15.88
C GLN A 155 -9.72 -2.50 -14.97
N LEU A 156 -10.23 -1.92 -13.88
CA LEU A 156 -11.16 -2.61 -13.00
C LEU A 156 -12.49 -2.90 -13.71
N LYS A 157 -12.97 -1.96 -14.55
CA LYS A 157 -14.14 -2.18 -15.41
C LYS A 157 -13.97 -3.39 -16.32
N SER A 158 -12.78 -3.61 -16.90
CA SER A 158 -12.55 -4.75 -17.80
C SER A 158 -12.38 -6.08 -17.09
N THR A 159 -12.07 -6.06 -15.79
CA THR A 159 -11.78 -7.26 -14.99
C THR A 159 -12.90 -7.67 -14.05
N LEU A 160 -13.71 -6.71 -13.57
CA LEU A 160 -14.76 -6.93 -12.57
C LEU A 160 -16.11 -6.44 -13.09
N THR A 161 -16.99 -7.38 -13.45
CA THR A 161 -18.27 -7.11 -14.14
C THR A 161 -19.40 -6.67 -13.23
N ASP A 162 -19.29 -6.91 -11.93
CA ASP A 162 -20.43 -6.78 -10.99
C ASP A 162 -20.64 -5.33 -10.50
N ILE A 163 -19.85 -4.39 -11.02
CA ILE A 163 -19.74 -3.03 -10.48
C ILE A 163 -19.81 -2.03 -11.61
N ASP A 164 -20.60 -0.97 -11.42
CA ASP A 164 -20.70 0.13 -12.37
C ASP A 164 -19.52 1.10 -12.24
N TYR A 165 -18.33 0.64 -12.64
CA TYR A 165 -17.12 1.46 -12.64
C TYR A 165 -17.26 2.69 -13.54
N CYS A 166 -18.13 2.67 -14.55
CA CYS A 166 -18.44 3.84 -15.36
C CYS A 166 -19.15 4.92 -14.54
N GLU A 167 -20.04 4.55 -13.61
CA GLU A 167 -20.67 5.52 -12.71
C GLU A 167 -19.67 6.11 -11.72
N ILE A 168 -18.79 5.28 -11.14
CA ILE A 168 -17.69 5.75 -10.27
C ILE A 168 -16.80 6.72 -11.05
N PHE A 169 -16.43 6.35 -12.27
CA PHE A 169 -15.64 7.18 -13.18
C PHE A 169 -16.30 8.53 -13.43
N GLU A 170 -17.58 8.56 -13.80
CA GLU A 170 -18.34 9.79 -14.06
C GLU A 170 -18.37 10.70 -12.82
N ARG A 171 -18.61 10.13 -11.63
CA ARG A 171 -18.65 10.89 -10.38
C ARG A 171 -17.31 11.53 -10.04
N ILE A 172 -16.21 10.78 -10.15
CA ILE A 172 -14.85 11.28 -9.94
C ILE A 172 -14.50 12.34 -10.99
N TRP A 173 -14.78 12.06 -12.27
CA TRP A 173 -14.56 12.98 -13.38
C TRP A 173 -15.26 14.32 -13.16
N ASN A 174 -16.55 14.31 -12.82
CA ASN A 174 -17.32 15.54 -12.64
C ASN A 174 -16.90 16.38 -11.43
N ARG A 175 -16.34 15.74 -10.38
CA ARG A 175 -15.83 16.42 -9.19
C ARG A 175 -14.36 16.85 -9.32
N SER A 176 -13.66 16.38 -10.34
CA SER A 176 -12.24 16.69 -10.53
C SER A 176 -12.00 18.14 -10.99
N PRO A 177 -10.85 18.75 -10.61
CA PRO A 177 -10.46 20.06 -11.10
C PRO A 177 -10.42 20.14 -12.64
N ILE A 178 -10.78 21.30 -13.20
CA ILE A 178 -10.82 21.49 -14.67
C ILE A 178 -9.48 21.17 -15.32
N HIS A 179 -8.38 21.67 -14.76
CA HIS A 179 -7.03 21.46 -15.30
C HIS A 179 -6.61 19.98 -15.31
N PHE A 180 -7.15 19.15 -14.41
CA PHE A 180 -6.93 17.69 -14.42
C PHE A 180 -7.64 17.05 -15.61
N ARG A 181 -8.92 17.40 -15.83
CA ARG A 181 -9.71 16.89 -16.96
C ARG A 181 -9.12 17.26 -18.31
N GLU A 182 -8.67 18.50 -18.47
CA GLU A 182 -8.06 18.99 -19.71
C GLU A 182 -6.82 18.20 -20.09
N LYS A 183 -5.94 17.93 -19.11
CA LYS A 183 -4.72 17.15 -19.35
C LYS A 183 -5.05 15.67 -19.53
N ALA A 184 -5.93 15.07 -18.72
CA ALA A 184 -6.36 13.68 -18.89
C ALA A 184 -7.00 13.40 -20.27
N ASN A 185 -7.81 14.35 -20.78
CA ASN A 185 -8.39 14.28 -22.13
C ASN A 185 -7.34 14.23 -23.26
N LYS A 186 -6.11 14.71 -23.03
CA LYS A 186 -5.05 14.62 -24.04
C LYS A 186 -4.47 13.20 -24.13
N TYR A 187 -4.52 12.44 -23.03
CA TYR A 187 -3.91 11.10 -22.95
C TYR A 187 -4.92 9.97 -23.17
N ASN A 188 -6.10 10.04 -22.53
CA ASN A 188 -7.04 8.90 -22.43
C ASN A 188 -8.44 9.23 -22.97
N ARG A 189 -8.52 10.07 -24.01
CA ARG A 189 -9.81 10.59 -24.52
C ARG A 189 -10.81 9.48 -24.85
N LYS A 190 -10.35 8.42 -25.52
CA LYS A 190 -11.22 7.34 -25.99
C LYS A 190 -11.87 6.61 -24.81
N GLU A 191 -11.08 6.28 -23.79
CA GLU A 191 -11.53 5.57 -22.59
C GLU A 191 -12.48 6.44 -21.75
N ILE A 192 -12.18 7.74 -21.64
CA ILE A 192 -13.05 8.74 -21.00
C ILE A 192 -14.41 8.80 -21.70
N ASP A 193 -14.40 9.03 -23.03
CA ASP A 193 -15.62 9.16 -23.82
C ASP A 193 -16.48 7.88 -23.77
N LEU A 194 -15.83 6.70 -23.81
CA LEU A 194 -16.49 5.41 -23.64
C LEU A 194 -17.21 5.30 -22.30
N CYS A 195 -16.52 5.57 -21.18
CA CYS A 195 -17.13 5.49 -19.85
C CYS A 195 -18.30 6.47 -19.71
N LEU A 196 -18.12 7.73 -20.13
CA LEU A 196 -19.17 8.75 -20.03
C LEU A 196 -20.38 8.44 -20.93
N SER A 197 -20.17 7.87 -22.11
CA SER A 197 -21.26 7.47 -23.01
C SER A 197 -22.09 6.31 -22.45
N GLU A 198 -21.45 5.33 -21.80
CA GLU A 198 -22.13 4.19 -21.19
C GLU A 198 -23.05 4.62 -20.05
N VAL A 199 -22.60 5.55 -19.20
CA VAL A 199 -23.45 6.09 -18.13
C VAL A 199 -24.65 6.83 -18.71
N LYS A 200 -24.46 7.65 -19.75
CA LYS A 200 -25.58 8.32 -20.43
C LYS A 200 -26.58 7.33 -21.01
N ARG A 201 -26.13 6.23 -21.60
CA ARG A 201 -27.00 5.17 -22.14
C ARG A 201 -27.81 4.47 -21.06
N LYS A 202 -27.27 4.30 -19.84
CA LYS A 202 -27.99 3.67 -18.71
C LYS A 202 -29.04 4.59 -18.07
N LYS A 203 -28.89 5.90 -18.21
CA LYS A 203 -29.81 6.91 -17.66
C LYS A 203 -31.00 7.23 -18.59
N ASN A 204 -30.94 6.79 -19.85
CA ASN A 204 -31.99 6.91 -20.86
C ASN A 204 -32.77 5.60 -20.97
#